data_AF-B9Y917-F1
#
_entry.id   AF-B9Y917-F1
#
_cell.length_a   1.000
_cell.length_b   1.000
_cell.length_c   1.000
_cell.angle_alpha   90.00
_cell.angle_beta   90.00
_cell.angle_gamma   90.00
#
_symmetry.space_group_name_H-M   'P 1'
#
loop_
_entity.id
_entity.type
_entity.pdbx_description
1 polymer ?
#
loop_
_entity_poly.entity_id
_entity_poly.type
_entity_poly.pdbx_seq_one_letter_code
_entity_poly.pdbx_strand_id
1 'polypeptide(L)'
;MSYSQHYYNCKVNNIEVYFEYNNSVVFDTGEETIAGEGWNTYKCKKLSVITKCELEQYGGPSETHRYSRGDNLVIQGIITFLTGIPLTIYHSDGGSGGIIPIEYEKQENHIKIDDVDYSSDLIIILDRLNKEPELIITLLDRWRKAIYLKEESCDADLYYDEATLSFFHIFELFGESIADELKNKLENNIESMMYQHFKSYYFTEAQTKQMVEQNRKSVNSLLIGDFLNLAIKVKYFLEKYELLDDNVSFFIDNMIKVRNAIAHGRITYQKVFIWPLSPFFNLSKESYENIEFLFFLSAEMISRYIGIGCWEKEWNETKKFLMPPNHIISAFLENSLAIDNFNYGLLVQGNKYNITWRTLFNYYVKKPKKTIRECMEVAMKDSFMNTPIDEDNAPDIFNISIIFADSEDSNIKQKAIENVKTIISNGWYGWSNFKDAYTYLDFYSVTVVWYKEFLINREYLECRNTN
;
A
#
# COMPACT_ATOMS: atom_id res chain seq x y z
N MET A 1 29.11 17.92 28.75
CA MET A 1 28.66 16.66 28.14
C MET A 1 27.52 16.15 28.98
N SER A 2 26.36 15.94 28.37
CA SER A 2 25.11 15.63 29.04
C SER A 2 24.46 14.42 28.37
N TYR A 3 23.49 13.80 29.03
CA TYR A 3 22.82 12.60 28.56
C TYR A 3 21.31 12.80 28.61
N SER A 4 20.63 12.30 27.58
CA SER A 4 19.18 12.16 27.53
C SER A 4 18.85 10.68 27.53
N GLN A 5 17.84 10.27 28.30
CA GLN A 5 17.29 8.92 28.25
C GLN A 5 15.79 9.01 28.01
N HIS A 6 15.31 8.21 27.06
CA HIS A 6 13.90 8.06 26.76
C HIS A 6 13.49 6.59 26.84
N TYR A 7 12.32 6.35 27.41
CA TYR A 7 11.70 5.03 27.43
C TYR A 7 10.52 5.00 26.48
N TYR A 8 10.43 3.98 25.66
CA TYR A 8 9.32 3.78 24.72
C TYR A 8 8.66 2.42 24.95
N ASN A 9 7.34 2.42 25.01
CA ASN A 9 6.54 1.19 25.02
C ASN A 9 6.33 0.72 23.57
N CYS A 10 7.09 -0.30 23.16
CA CYS A 10 6.95 -0.91 21.84
C CYS A 10 5.83 -1.96 21.89
N LYS A 11 4.83 -1.84 21.00
CA LYS A 11 3.69 -2.77 20.88
C LYS A 11 4.11 -4.21 20.54
N VAL A 12 5.28 -4.39 19.92
CA VAL A 12 5.85 -5.72 19.65
C VAL A 12 6.42 -6.28 20.95
N ASN A 13 5.76 -7.31 21.50
CA ASN A 13 6.18 -7.86 22.80
C ASN A 13 7.47 -8.70 22.71
N ASN A 14 7.71 -9.37 21.59
CA ASN A 14 8.90 -10.21 21.37
C ASN A 14 9.93 -9.50 20.49
N ILE A 15 10.38 -8.33 20.95
CA ILE A 15 11.49 -7.61 20.32
C ILE A 15 12.74 -7.74 21.21
N GLU A 16 13.84 -8.18 20.61
CA GLU A 16 15.18 -8.12 21.17
C GLU A 16 15.96 -7.13 20.32
N VAL A 17 16.52 -6.07 20.91
CA VAL A 17 17.18 -5.03 20.13
C VAL A 17 18.38 -4.45 20.88
N TYR A 18 19.46 -4.23 20.14
CA TYR A 18 20.56 -3.35 20.52
C TYR A 18 21.13 -2.71 19.26
N PHE A 19 21.26 -1.39 19.20
CA PHE A 19 22.14 -0.76 18.22
C PHE A 19 22.58 0.65 18.60
N GLU A 20 23.69 1.06 17.99
CA GLU A 20 24.22 2.41 18.08
C GLU A 20 23.93 3.20 16.78
N TYR A 21 23.45 4.44 16.94
CA TYR A 21 23.26 5.40 15.86
C TYR A 21 23.74 6.77 16.31
N ASN A 22 24.70 7.37 15.60
CA ASN A 22 25.38 8.61 15.99
C ASN A 22 25.89 8.54 17.44
N ASN A 23 25.35 9.41 18.31
CA ASN A 23 25.70 9.50 19.73
C ASN A 23 24.65 8.81 20.61
N SER A 24 23.81 7.98 20.01
CA SER A 24 22.69 7.32 20.66
C SER A 24 22.87 5.80 20.67
N VAL A 25 22.42 5.17 21.74
CA VAL A 25 22.27 3.72 21.86
C VAL A 25 20.80 3.41 22.16
N VAL A 26 20.28 2.36 21.55
CA VAL A 26 18.98 1.81 21.87
C VAL A 26 19.12 0.36 22.27
N PHE A 27 18.37 -0.05 23.29
CA PHE A 27 18.29 -1.44 23.71
C PHE A 27 16.94 -1.76 24.35
N ASP A 28 16.50 -3.02 24.30
CA ASP A 28 15.38 -3.45 25.12
C ASP A 28 15.80 -3.61 26.59
N THR A 29 14.92 -3.24 27.51
CA THR A 29 15.22 -3.26 28.96
C THR A 29 14.94 -4.62 29.62
N GLY A 30 14.48 -5.62 28.86
CA GLY A 30 13.89 -6.83 29.41
C GLY A 30 12.49 -6.65 30.03
N GLU A 31 12.10 -5.44 30.45
CA GLU A 31 10.82 -5.16 31.10
C GLU A 31 9.64 -5.28 30.11
N GLU A 32 8.61 -6.03 30.51
CA GLU A 32 7.30 -6.02 29.87
C GLU A 32 6.38 -5.02 30.59
N THR A 33 5.69 -4.18 29.84
CA THR A 33 4.71 -3.22 30.35
C THR A 33 3.34 -3.46 29.74
N ILE A 34 2.30 -2.93 30.36
CA ILE A 34 0.95 -2.90 29.77
C ILE A 34 0.63 -1.44 29.49
N ALA A 35 0.47 -1.09 28.21
CA ALA A 35 0.03 0.23 27.80
C ALA A 35 -1.47 0.21 27.45
N GLY A 36 -2.11 1.38 27.54
CA GLY A 36 -3.51 1.56 27.22
C GLY A 36 -3.69 2.60 26.12
N GLU A 37 -4.50 2.27 25.11
CA GLU A 37 -5.04 3.20 24.11
C GLU A 37 -6.57 3.17 24.21
N GLY A 38 -7.13 4.22 24.83
CA GLY A 38 -8.57 4.28 25.10
C GLY A 38 -9.04 3.14 26.02
N TRP A 39 -9.86 2.24 25.47
CA TRP A 39 -10.41 1.08 26.20
C TRP A 39 -9.60 -0.21 25.99
N ASN A 40 -8.62 -0.19 25.08
CA ASN A 40 -7.79 -1.34 24.78
C ASN A 40 -6.51 -1.30 25.62
N THR A 41 -6.10 -2.47 26.10
CA THR A 41 -4.79 -2.66 26.75
C THR A 41 -3.99 -3.66 25.94
N TYR A 42 -2.70 -3.40 25.79
CA TYR A 42 -1.80 -4.27 25.05
C TYR A 42 -0.48 -4.43 25.81
N LYS A 43 0.15 -5.59 25.63
CA LYS A 43 1.47 -5.86 26.19
C LYS A 43 2.53 -5.19 25.32
N CYS A 44 3.52 -4.61 25.98
CA CYS A 44 4.61 -3.90 25.33
C CYS A 44 5.95 -4.39 25.86
N LYS A 45 6.97 -4.32 25.01
CA LYS A 45 8.35 -4.34 25.46
C LYS A 45 8.84 -2.92 25.66
N LYS A 46 9.50 -2.65 26.79
CA LYS A 46 10.07 -1.33 27.06
C LYS A 46 11.47 -1.20 26.47
N LEU A 47 11.63 -0.23 25.58
CA LEU A 47 12.90 0.12 24.94
C LEU A 47 13.49 1.37 25.62
N SER A 48 14.80 1.38 25.80
CA SER A 48 15.56 2.54 26.32
C SER A 48 16.43 3.11 25.22
N VAL A 49 16.32 4.42 24.97
CA VAL A 49 17.20 5.18 24.08
C VAL A 49 18.00 6.15 24.91
N ILE A 50 19.33 6.03 24.89
CA ILE A 50 20.25 6.93 25.58
C ILE A 50 21.02 7.70 24.52
N THR A 51 20.97 9.03 24.58
CA THR A 51 21.69 9.93 23.68
C THR A 51 22.68 10.78 24.46
N LYS A 52 23.92 10.82 23.99
CA LYS A 52 24.95 11.72 24.48
C LYS A 52 24.85 13.06 23.75
N CYS A 53 24.66 14.14 24.51
CA CYS A 53 24.43 15.49 24.00
C CYS A 53 25.56 16.45 24.38
N GLU A 54 25.95 17.28 23.42
CA GLU A 54 26.73 18.48 23.66
C GLU A 54 25.79 19.67 23.76
N LEU A 55 25.68 20.25 24.95
CA LEU A 55 24.83 21.41 25.21
C LEU A 55 25.62 22.70 25.00
N GLU A 56 24.92 23.72 24.52
CA GLU A 56 25.45 25.07 24.47
C GLU A 56 25.71 25.61 25.88
N GLN A 57 26.63 26.55 26.02
CA GLN A 57 27.04 27.10 27.33
C GLN A 57 25.87 27.73 28.11
N TYR A 58 24.84 28.19 27.41
CA TYR A 58 23.64 28.77 28.01
C TYR A 58 22.53 27.74 28.28
N GLY A 59 22.68 26.50 27.78
CA GLY A 59 21.69 25.44 27.90
C GLY A 59 21.84 24.62 29.17
N GLY A 60 20.75 24.43 29.90
CA GLY A 60 20.71 23.57 31.09
C GLY A 60 20.52 22.09 30.73
N PRO A 61 20.76 21.14 31.67
CA PRO A 61 20.51 19.72 31.46
C PRO A 61 19.06 19.37 31.05
N SER A 62 18.10 20.25 31.34
CA SER A 62 16.71 20.13 30.86
C SER A 62 16.57 20.23 29.34
N GLU A 63 17.56 20.81 28.64
CA GLU A 63 17.51 20.95 27.18
C GLU A 63 18.01 19.71 26.45
N THR A 64 18.54 18.68 27.13
CA THR A 64 19.07 17.47 26.46
C THR A 64 18.06 16.82 25.51
N HIS A 65 16.77 16.86 25.84
CA HIS A 65 15.69 16.32 25.03
C HIS A 65 15.54 17.03 23.67
N ARG A 66 15.88 18.32 23.59
CA ARG A 66 15.89 19.09 22.35
C ARG A 66 17.04 18.62 21.45
N TYR A 67 18.23 18.46 22.03
CA TYR A 67 19.43 18.06 21.30
C TYR A 67 19.41 16.58 20.88
N SER A 68 18.75 15.70 21.64
CA SER A 68 18.57 14.28 21.28
C SER A 68 17.40 14.01 20.33
N ARG A 69 16.54 15.00 20.08
CA ARG A 69 15.29 14.83 19.33
C ARG A 69 15.49 14.22 17.94
N GLY A 70 16.52 14.67 17.22
CA GLY A 70 16.83 14.20 15.87
C GLY A 70 17.14 12.70 15.84
N ASP A 71 18.15 12.28 16.59
CA ASP A 71 18.54 10.86 16.68
C ASP A 71 17.38 9.98 17.16
N ASN A 72 16.62 10.43 18.16
CA ASN A 72 15.44 9.71 18.65
C ASN A 72 14.38 9.49 17.54
N LEU A 73 14.15 10.49 16.69
CA LEU A 73 13.20 10.35 15.58
C LEU A 73 13.69 9.36 14.54
N VAL A 74 14.99 9.32 14.26
CA VAL A 74 15.59 8.35 13.33
C VAL A 74 15.49 6.93 13.89
N ILE A 75 15.87 6.73 15.16
CA ILE A 75 15.79 5.42 15.84
C ILE A 75 14.36 4.88 15.82
N GLN A 76 13.38 5.72 16.18
CA GLN A 76 11.97 5.38 16.07
C GLN A 76 11.56 5.03 14.64
N GLY A 77 12.11 5.72 13.63
CA GLY A 77 11.88 5.42 12.22
C GLY A 77 12.43 4.05 11.80
N ILE A 78 13.64 3.70 12.23
CA ILE A 78 14.26 2.38 11.97
C ILE A 78 13.41 1.27 12.60
N ILE A 79 13.06 1.41 13.88
CA ILE A 79 12.26 0.39 14.60
C ILE A 79 10.88 0.27 13.97
N THR A 80 10.23 1.39 13.64
CA THR A 80 8.94 1.37 12.92
C THR A 80 9.07 0.63 11.59
N PHE A 81 10.13 0.91 10.83
CA PHE A 81 10.36 0.29 9.52
C PHE A 81 10.55 -1.23 9.56
N LEU A 82 11.25 -1.74 10.58
CA LEU A 82 11.47 -3.18 10.71
C LEU A 82 10.29 -3.91 11.36
N THR A 83 9.51 -3.24 12.20
CA THR A 83 8.36 -3.85 12.90
C THR A 83 7.04 -3.71 12.14
N GLY A 84 6.92 -2.73 11.24
CA GLY A 84 5.64 -2.36 10.63
C GLY A 84 4.70 -1.58 11.53
N ILE A 85 5.09 -1.31 12.78
CA ILE A 85 4.24 -0.73 13.82
C ILE A 85 4.81 0.63 14.25
N PRO A 86 4.02 1.70 14.27
CA PRO A 86 4.52 3.05 14.46
C PRO A 86 4.99 3.26 15.91
N LEU A 87 6.30 3.45 16.08
CA LEU A 87 6.89 3.92 17.32
C LEU A 87 7.00 5.45 17.28
N THR A 88 6.21 6.14 18.10
CA THR A 88 6.12 7.61 18.10
C THR A 88 6.41 8.20 19.49
N ILE A 89 6.47 9.53 19.57
CA ILE A 89 6.61 10.22 20.87
C ILE A 89 5.46 9.97 21.84
N TYR A 90 4.28 9.57 21.35
CA TYR A 90 3.12 9.29 22.19
C TYR A 90 3.24 7.95 22.93
N HIS A 91 4.18 7.10 22.49
CA HIS A 91 4.52 5.85 23.16
C HIS A 91 5.60 6.02 24.24
N SER A 92 5.99 7.27 24.54
CA SER A 92 7.00 7.56 25.55
C SER A 92 6.46 7.32 26.96
N ASP A 93 7.12 6.44 27.72
CA ASP A 93 6.77 6.11 29.11
C ASP A 93 7.54 6.97 30.14
N GLY A 94 8.33 7.91 29.66
CA GLY A 94 9.09 8.85 30.47
C GLY A 94 10.49 9.07 29.93
N GLY A 95 11.27 9.84 30.67
CA GLY A 95 12.65 10.12 30.32
C GLY A 95 13.37 10.88 31.41
N SER A 96 14.69 10.98 31.27
CA SER A 96 15.53 11.77 32.17
C SER A 96 16.63 12.49 31.41
N GLY A 97 17.06 13.62 31.95
CA GLY A 97 18.17 14.41 31.41
C GLY A 97 19.15 14.73 32.52
N GLY A 98 20.45 14.57 32.26
CA GLY A 98 21.46 14.76 33.29
C GLY A 98 22.87 14.93 32.76
N ILE A 99 23.80 15.20 33.67
CA ILE A 99 25.24 15.26 33.40
C ILE A 99 25.97 13.97 33.81
N ILE A 100 25.28 13.09 34.54
CA ILE A 100 25.81 11.81 34.99
C ILE A 100 25.71 10.84 33.81
N PRO A 101 26.81 10.18 33.41
CA PRO A 101 26.77 9.12 32.42
C PRO A 101 25.82 8.01 32.83
N ILE A 102 25.03 7.52 31.86
CA ILE A 102 24.11 6.41 32.07
C ILE A 102 24.83 5.14 31.62
N GLU A 103 24.96 4.18 32.53
CA GLU A 103 25.61 2.90 32.24
C GLU A 103 24.66 1.98 31.45
N TYR A 104 25.22 1.29 30.46
CA TYR A 104 24.53 0.26 29.68
C TYR A 104 25.56 -0.78 29.21
N GLU A 105 25.10 -2.01 29.02
CA GLU A 105 25.94 -3.08 28.50
C GLU A 105 26.08 -2.93 26.99
N LYS A 106 27.33 -2.87 26.50
CA LYS A 106 27.60 -2.82 25.06
C LYS A 106 27.45 -4.20 24.45
N GLN A 107 26.66 -4.28 23.38
CA GLN A 107 26.40 -5.51 22.64
C GLN A 107 26.72 -5.31 21.15
N GLU A 108 26.63 -6.39 20.36
CA GLU A 108 26.65 -6.28 18.90
C GLU A 108 25.32 -5.75 18.40
N ASN A 109 25.34 -5.01 17.28
CA ASN A 109 24.13 -4.48 16.67
C ASN A 109 23.24 -5.63 16.21
N HIS A 110 22.04 -5.73 16.78
CA HIS A 110 21.06 -6.74 16.44
C HIS A 110 19.64 -6.22 16.61
N ILE A 111 18.73 -6.85 15.87
CA ILE A 111 17.30 -6.70 16.10
C ILE A 111 16.59 -7.99 15.67
N LYS A 112 15.83 -8.56 16.58
CA LYS A 112 15.07 -9.78 16.39
C LYS A 112 13.62 -9.53 16.79
N ILE A 113 12.68 -9.90 15.94
CA ILE A 113 11.24 -9.65 16.10
C ILE A 113 10.51 -10.97 15.84
N ASP A 114 9.74 -11.45 16.82
CA ASP A 114 8.91 -12.68 16.70
C ASP A 114 9.69 -13.87 16.09
N ASP A 115 10.90 -14.10 16.60
CA ASP A 115 11.85 -15.13 16.14
C ASP A 115 12.51 -14.94 14.77
N VAL A 116 12.24 -13.83 14.08
CA VAL A 116 12.92 -13.43 12.85
C VAL A 116 14.07 -12.48 13.17
N ASP A 117 15.27 -12.83 12.71
CA ASP A 117 16.48 -12.02 12.88
C ASP A 117 16.63 -11.03 11.70
N TYR A 118 16.52 -9.74 12.01
CA TYR A 118 16.67 -8.62 11.08
C TYR A 118 18.01 -7.88 11.26
N SER A 119 18.97 -8.47 11.98
CA SER A 119 20.24 -7.83 12.30
C SER A 119 21.06 -7.48 11.05
N SER A 120 21.03 -8.31 10.01
CA SER A 120 21.67 -7.99 8.72
C SER A 120 21.06 -6.76 8.06
N ASP A 121 19.72 -6.67 8.07
CA ASP A 121 18.99 -5.57 7.45
C ASP A 121 19.25 -4.27 8.21
N LEU A 122 19.28 -4.33 9.55
CA LEU A 122 19.65 -3.21 10.41
C LEU A 122 21.04 -2.66 10.08
N ILE A 123 22.04 -3.53 9.91
CA ILE A 123 23.40 -3.10 9.56
C ILE A 123 23.41 -2.36 8.22
N ILE A 124 22.65 -2.86 7.22
CA ILE A 124 22.54 -2.21 5.90
C ILE A 124 21.83 -0.86 6.02
N ILE A 125 20.75 -0.76 6.81
CA ILE A 125 20.04 0.50 7.08
C ILE A 125 21.00 1.52 7.73
N LEU A 126 21.76 1.11 8.75
CA LEU A 126 22.72 1.99 9.43
C LEU A 126 23.84 2.45 8.48
N ASP A 127 24.37 1.57 7.62
CA ASP A 127 25.35 1.95 6.59
C ASP A 127 24.77 2.94 5.57
N ARG A 128 23.53 2.73 5.11
CA ARG A 128 22.84 3.65 4.20
C ARG A 128 22.55 5.01 4.84
N LEU A 129 22.16 5.04 6.11
CA LEU A 129 21.99 6.28 6.87
C LEU A 129 23.29 7.09 6.97
N ASN A 130 24.45 6.44 7.00
CA ASN A 130 25.74 7.14 6.98
C ASN A 130 26.10 7.71 5.61
N LYS A 131 25.64 7.08 4.52
CA LYS A 131 25.95 7.49 3.14
C LYS A 131 25.00 8.56 2.60
N GLU A 132 23.71 8.41 2.86
CA GLU A 132 22.65 9.25 2.32
C GLU A 132 21.63 9.66 3.40
N PRO A 133 22.08 10.33 4.49
CA PRO A 133 21.26 10.58 5.67
C PRO A 133 19.97 11.34 5.35
N GLU A 134 20.04 12.40 4.55
CA GLU A 134 18.88 13.28 4.28
C GLU A 134 17.72 12.52 3.65
N LEU A 135 17.99 11.72 2.61
CA LEU A 135 16.95 10.97 1.92
C LEU A 135 16.42 9.83 2.77
N ILE A 136 17.30 9.00 3.34
CA ILE A 136 16.87 7.82 4.12
C ILE A 136 16.08 8.24 5.36
N ILE A 137 16.54 9.26 6.11
CA ILE A 137 15.80 9.79 7.26
C ILE A 137 14.42 10.31 6.84
N THR A 138 14.35 11.05 5.73
CA THR A 138 13.08 11.57 5.23
C THR A 138 12.13 10.44 4.84
N LEU A 139 12.60 9.40 4.16
CA LEU A 139 11.79 8.24 3.78
C LEU A 139 11.23 7.52 5.01
N LEU A 140 12.08 7.21 6.00
CA LEU A 140 11.68 6.54 7.24
C LEU A 140 10.68 7.38 8.04
N ASP A 141 10.89 8.69 8.15
CA ASP A 141 9.97 9.59 8.86
C ASP A 141 8.58 9.67 8.19
N ARG A 142 8.57 9.81 6.86
CA ARG A 142 7.33 9.91 6.07
C ARG A 142 6.54 8.63 6.10
N TRP A 143 7.22 7.50 6.02
CA TRP A 143 6.60 6.18 6.12
C TRP A 143 6.01 5.95 7.52
N ARG A 144 6.78 6.19 8.59
CA ARG A 144 6.26 6.14 9.98
C ARG A 144 5.04 7.03 10.17
N LYS A 145 5.06 8.26 9.64
CA LYS A 145 3.92 9.18 9.73
C LYS A 145 2.70 8.63 9.01
N ALA A 146 2.87 8.08 7.81
CA ALA A 146 1.77 7.50 7.03
C ALA A 146 1.11 6.33 7.78
N ILE A 147 1.90 5.48 8.43
CA ILE A 147 1.41 4.35 9.22
C ILE A 147 0.67 4.81 10.46
N TYR A 148 1.23 5.77 11.19
CA TYR A 148 0.56 6.33 12.35
C TYR A 148 -0.84 6.86 11.98
N LEU A 149 -0.95 7.62 10.88
CA LEU A 149 -2.24 8.11 10.40
C LEU A 149 -3.18 6.98 9.96
N LYS A 150 -2.65 5.93 9.31
CA LYS A 150 -3.41 4.73 8.93
C LYS A 150 -3.97 4.01 10.16
N GLU A 151 -3.17 3.80 11.21
CA GLU A 151 -3.61 3.13 12.44
C GLU A 151 -4.67 3.93 13.19
N GLU A 152 -4.47 5.25 13.35
CA GLU A 152 -5.47 6.15 13.96
C GLU A 152 -6.78 6.21 13.16
N SER A 153 -6.75 5.80 11.89
CA SER A 153 -7.95 5.73 11.05
C SER A 153 -8.72 4.41 11.17
N CYS A 154 -8.16 3.36 11.78
CA CYS A 154 -8.73 2.01 11.72
C CYS A 154 -10.17 1.91 12.25
N ASP A 155 -10.50 2.70 13.28
CA ASP A 155 -11.82 2.64 13.94
C ASP A 155 -12.83 3.66 13.42
N ALA A 156 -12.35 4.74 12.80
CA ALA A 156 -13.16 5.91 12.52
C ALA A 156 -12.85 6.56 11.16
N ASP A 157 -12.08 5.95 10.28
CA ASP A 157 -11.81 6.46 8.93
C ASP A 157 -11.25 7.91 8.92
N LEU A 158 -10.52 8.29 9.98
CA LEU A 158 -10.20 9.68 10.30
C LEU A 158 -9.20 10.35 9.36
N TYR A 159 -8.14 9.65 8.99
CA TYR A 159 -6.94 10.21 8.37
C TYR A 159 -6.46 9.43 7.14
N TYR A 160 -7.33 8.66 6.48
CA TYR A 160 -6.94 7.87 5.30
C TYR A 160 -6.50 8.74 4.12
N ASP A 161 -7.09 9.93 3.97
CA ASP A 161 -6.69 10.87 2.93
C ASP A 161 -5.28 11.43 3.23
N GLU A 162 -4.98 11.82 4.48
CA GLU A 162 -3.67 12.28 4.92
C GLU A 162 -2.61 11.16 4.89
N ALA A 163 -2.98 9.93 5.23
CA ALA A 163 -2.13 8.76 5.10
C ALA A 163 -1.78 8.52 3.63
N THR A 164 -2.78 8.56 2.74
CA THR A 164 -2.60 8.46 1.29
C THR A 164 -1.62 9.52 0.78
N LEU A 165 -1.82 10.79 1.15
CA LEU A 165 -0.91 11.88 0.77
C LEU A 165 0.53 11.65 1.31
N SER A 166 0.66 11.11 2.53
CA SER A 166 1.95 10.83 3.13
C SER A 166 2.71 9.71 2.39
N PHE A 167 2.02 8.65 1.94
CA PHE A 167 2.61 7.63 1.06
C PHE A 167 3.01 8.22 -0.30
N PHE A 168 2.20 9.12 -0.87
CA PHE A 168 2.55 9.77 -2.13
C PHE A 168 3.80 10.64 -2.05
N HIS A 169 4.08 11.22 -0.89
CA HIS A 169 5.32 11.95 -0.70
C HIS A 169 6.56 11.05 -0.83
N ILE A 170 6.47 9.77 -0.43
CA ILE A 170 7.52 8.77 -0.65
C ILE A 170 7.71 8.54 -2.15
N PHE A 171 6.62 8.38 -2.90
CA PHE A 171 6.68 8.22 -4.36
C PHE A 171 7.28 9.45 -5.06
N GLU A 172 6.96 10.65 -4.60
CA GLU A 172 7.54 11.90 -5.08
C GLU A 172 9.06 11.95 -4.82
N LEU A 173 9.49 11.63 -3.59
CA LEU A 173 10.93 11.59 -3.24
C LEU A 173 11.71 10.62 -4.14
N PHE A 174 11.18 9.40 -4.33
CA PHE A 174 11.80 8.44 -5.23
C PHE A 174 11.78 8.90 -6.69
N GLY A 175 10.66 9.44 -7.15
CA GLY A 175 10.53 9.96 -8.50
C GLY A 175 11.53 11.09 -8.79
N GLU A 176 11.75 12.01 -7.85
CA GLU A 176 12.74 13.07 -7.98
C GLU A 176 14.18 12.54 -7.90
N SER A 177 14.45 11.55 -7.04
CA SER A 177 15.80 10.96 -6.88
C SER A 177 16.37 10.36 -8.18
N ILE A 178 15.50 9.97 -9.12
CA ILE A 178 15.89 9.37 -10.42
C ILE A 178 15.49 10.24 -11.63
N ALA A 179 14.94 11.43 -11.40
CA ALA A 179 14.39 12.26 -12.46
C ALA A 179 15.45 12.64 -13.50
N ASP A 180 16.66 12.99 -13.04
CA ASP A 180 17.78 13.34 -13.93
C ASP A 180 18.27 12.14 -14.74
N GLU A 181 18.34 10.97 -14.12
CA GLU A 181 18.70 9.72 -14.80
C GLU A 181 17.69 9.40 -15.92
N LEU A 182 16.39 9.48 -15.60
CA LEU A 182 15.31 9.26 -16.55
C LEU A 182 15.38 10.27 -17.70
N LYS A 183 15.57 11.55 -17.38
CA LYS A 183 15.69 12.61 -18.39
C LYS A 183 16.85 12.32 -19.34
N ASN A 184 18.02 11.98 -18.81
CA ASN A 184 19.19 11.62 -19.61
C ASN A 184 18.92 10.38 -20.50
N LYS A 185 18.26 9.34 -19.96
CA LYS A 185 17.86 8.15 -20.74
C LYS A 185 16.96 8.53 -21.92
N LEU A 186 15.95 9.39 -21.68
CA LEU A 186 15.03 9.84 -22.72
C LEU A 186 15.72 10.70 -23.78
N GLU A 187 16.56 11.66 -23.36
CA GLU A 187 17.30 12.51 -24.30
C GLU A 187 18.25 11.70 -25.19
N ASN A 188 18.95 10.71 -24.63
CA ASN A 188 19.84 9.83 -25.39
C ASN A 188 19.07 8.94 -26.39
N ASN A 189 17.88 8.47 -26.01
CA ASN A 189 17.00 7.71 -26.90
C ASN A 189 16.49 8.56 -28.06
N ILE A 190 16.09 9.81 -27.80
CA ILE A 190 15.69 10.77 -28.83
C ILE A 190 16.86 11.08 -29.77
N GLU A 191 18.06 11.31 -29.21
CA GLU A 191 19.28 11.53 -30.00
C GLU A 191 19.55 10.35 -30.96
N SER A 192 19.46 9.13 -30.44
CA SER A 192 19.63 7.91 -31.24
C SER A 192 18.57 7.76 -32.34
N MET A 193 17.30 8.06 -32.02
CA MET A 193 16.20 8.03 -32.99
C MET A 193 16.39 9.08 -34.10
N MET A 194 16.76 10.32 -33.73
CA MET A 194 17.07 11.38 -34.69
C MET A 194 18.24 11.00 -35.59
N TYR A 195 19.29 10.40 -35.02
CA TYR A 195 20.44 9.94 -35.79
C TYR A 195 20.04 8.88 -36.83
N GLN A 196 19.22 7.89 -36.44
CA GLN A 196 18.70 6.87 -37.37
C GLN A 196 17.81 7.49 -38.46
N HIS A 197 16.96 8.44 -38.10
CA HIS A 197 16.10 9.15 -39.04
C HIS A 197 16.90 9.94 -40.08
N PHE A 198 17.85 10.79 -39.66
CA PHE A 198 18.68 11.58 -40.58
C PHE A 198 19.65 10.74 -41.40
N LYS A 199 20.12 9.60 -40.87
CA LYS A 199 20.91 8.64 -41.65
C LYS A 199 20.11 8.09 -42.85
N SER A 200 18.79 7.99 -42.73
CA SER A 200 17.90 7.56 -43.83
C SER A 200 17.82 8.59 -44.97
N TYR A 201 18.34 9.80 -44.78
CA TYR A 201 18.39 10.85 -45.81
C TYR A 201 19.66 10.77 -46.66
N TYR A 202 20.43 9.67 -46.54
CA TYR A 202 21.71 9.44 -47.25
C TYR A 202 22.79 10.51 -46.96
N PHE A 203 22.70 11.17 -45.80
CA PHE A 203 23.70 12.11 -45.34
C PHE A 203 25.01 11.41 -44.94
N THR A 204 26.13 12.12 -45.04
CA THR A 204 27.39 11.69 -44.42
C THR A 204 27.26 11.68 -42.90
N GLU A 205 28.17 10.97 -42.22
CA GLU A 205 28.17 10.91 -40.76
C GLU A 205 28.25 12.29 -40.10
N ALA A 206 29.09 13.19 -40.65
CA ALA A 206 29.23 14.55 -40.17
C ALA A 206 27.94 15.38 -40.36
N GLN A 207 27.30 15.26 -41.52
CA GLN A 207 26.01 15.93 -41.79
C GLN A 207 24.89 15.41 -40.88
N THR A 208 24.87 14.10 -40.63
CA THR A 208 23.89 13.47 -39.72
C THR A 208 24.06 14.02 -38.30
N LYS A 209 25.28 14.03 -37.77
CA LYS A 209 25.59 14.61 -36.45
C LYS A 209 25.19 16.07 -36.35
N GLN A 210 25.47 16.86 -37.40
CA GLN A 210 25.09 18.27 -37.44
C GLN A 210 23.56 18.47 -37.41
N MET A 211 22.81 17.66 -38.15
CA MET A 211 21.34 17.72 -38.15
C MET A 211 20.73 17.31 -36.80
N VAL A 212 21.30 16.29 -36.15
CA VAL A 212 20.90 15.89 -34.80
C VAL A 212 21.11 17.06 -33.83
N GLU A 213 22.30 17.66 -33.82
CA GLU A 213 22.62 18.76 -32.90
C GLU A 213 21.72 19.99 -33.12
N GLN A 214 21.45 20.34 -34.38
CA GLN A 214 20.56 21.46 -34.72
C GLN A 214 19.11 21.25 -34.25
N ASN A 215 18.62 20.01 -34.24
CA ASN A 215 17.23 19.71 -33.92
C ASN A 215 17.01 19.22 -32.47
N ARG A 216 18.07 18.78 -31.78
CA ARG A 216 18.03 18.14 -30.46
C ARG A 216 17.19 18.91 -29.46
N LYS A 217 17.47 20.20 -29.28
CA LYS A 217 16.79 21.03 -28.28
C LYS A 217 15.28 21.13 -28.54
N SER A 218 14.90 21.36 -29.80
CA SER A 218 13.49 21.48 -30.20
C SER A 218 12.74 20.17 -30.03
N VAL A 219 13.33 19.05 -30.47
CA VAL A 219 12.71 17.72 -30.35
C VAL A 219 12.59 17.28 -28.90
N ASN A 220 13.63 17.50 -28.08
CA ASN A 220 13.58 17.21 -26.63
C ASN A 220 12.47 18.02 -25.96
N SER A 221 12.37 19.32 -26.24
CA SER A 221 11.31 20.17 -25.69
C SER A 221 9.90 19.71 -26.10
N LEU A 222 9.76 19.16 -27.30
CA LEU A 222 8.46 18.72 -27.83
C LEU A 222 8.03 17.35 -27.28
N LEU A 223 8.97 16.42 -27.12
CA LEU A 223 8.67 15.04 -26.72
C LEU A 223 8.74 14.80 -25.21
N ILE A 224 9.68 15.44 -24.51
CA ILE A 224 9.84 15.31 -23.05
C ILE A 224 9.01 16.40 -22.34
N GLY A 225 8.96 17.60 -22.91
CA GLY A 225 8.38 18.78 -22.26
C GLY A 225 9.24 19.28 -21.08
N ASP A 226 8.74 20.29 -20.37
CA ASP A 226 9.43 20.89 -19.22
C ASP A 226 9.22 20.10 -17.91
N PHE A 227 8.24 19.18 -17.86
CA PHE A 227 7.91 18.44 -16.64
C PHE A 227 7.52 16.98 -16.96
N LEU A 228 8.42 16.04 -16.66
CA LEU A 228 8.06 14.63 -16.56
C LEU A 228 7.02 14.47 -15.44
N ASN A 229 5.86 13.90 -15.76
CA ASN A 229 4.81 13.71 -14.76
C ASN A 229 5.23 12.69 -13.69
N LEU A 230 4.61 12.78 -12.50
CA LEU A 230 4.92 11.90 -11.38
C LEU A 230 4.74 10.41 -11.72
N ALA A 231 3.70 10.07 -12.50
CA ALA A 231 3.43 8.69 -12.89
C ALA A 231 4.62 8.05 -13.63
N ILE A 232 5.18 8.77 -14.60
CA ILE A 232 6.31 8.32 -15.41
C ILE A 232 7.55 8.15 -14.52
N LYS A 233 7.83 9.13 -13.63
CA LYS A 233 8.97 9.05 -12.71
C LYS A 233 8.86 7.84 -11.77
N VAL A 234 7.70 7.64 -11.16
CA VAL A 234 7.47 6.51 -10.23
C VAL A 234 7.54 5.18 -10.97
N LYS A 235 6.95 5.06 -12.17
CA LYS A 235 7.04 3.83 -12.97
C LYS A 235 8.47 3.51 -13.37
N TYR A 236 9.27 4.52 -13.73
CA TYR A 236 10.68 4.31 -14.01
C TYR A 236 11.45 3.82 -12.78
N PHE A 237 11.13 4.33 -11.59
CA PHE A 237 11.70 3.81 -10.33
C PHE A 237 11.37 2.33 -10.18
N LEU A 238 10.09 2.00 -10.29
CA LEU A 238 9.62 0.63 -10.12
C LEU A 238 10.24 -0.31 -11.17
N GLU A 239 10.42 0.14 -12.42
CA GLU A 239 11.11 -0.64 -13.46
C GLU A 239 12.57 -0.92 -13.06
N LYS A 240 13.29 0.11 -12.60
CA LYS A 240 14.71 0.02 -12.21
C LYS A 240 14.93 -0.96 -11.05
N TYR A 241 13.99 -1.07 -10.13
CA TYR A 241 14.06 -1.95 -8.97
C TYR A 241 13.26 -3.25 -9.14
N GLU A 242 12.86 -3.61 -10.37
CA GLU A 242 12.14 -4.85 -10.69
C GLU A 242 10.78 -5.01 -9.97
N LEU A 243 10.15 -3.90 -9.61
CA LEU A 243 8.84 -3.84 -8.94
C LEU A 243 7.68 -3.56 -9.92
N LEU A 244 7.98 -3.16 -11.15
CA LEU A 244 6.96 -2.79 -12.14
C LEU A 244 6.43 -4.01 -12.92
N ASP A 245 5.11 -4.16 -12.90
CA ASP A 245 4.36 -4.92 -13.89
C ASP A 245 3.09 -4.18 -14.30
N ASP A 246 2.27 -4.80 -15.16
CA ASP A 246 1.03 -4.21 -15.67
C ASP A 246 0.03 -3.85 -14.56
N ASN A 247 -0.09 -4.68 -13.52
CA ASN A 247 -1.03 -4.48 -12.42
C ASN A 247 -0.56 -3.34 -11.51
N VAL A 248 0.74 -3.29 -11.19
CA VAL A 248 1.36 -2.20 -10.43
C VAL A 248 1.30 -0.89 -11.22
N SER A 249 1.57 -0.93 -12.52
CA SER A 249 1.47 0.23 -13.42
C SER A 249 0.06 0.82 -13.41
N PHE A 250 -0.97 -0.04 -13.52
CA PHE A 250 -2.37 0.37 -13.47
C PHE A 250 -2.77 0.90 -12.08
N PHE A 251 -2.28 0.28 -11.02
CA PHE A 251 -2.47 0.75 -9.64
C PHE A 251 -1.93 2.17 -9.45
N ILE A 252 -0.69 2.44 -9.85
CA ILE A 252 -0.07 3.78 -9.77
C ILE A 252 -0.91 4.83 -10.51
N ASP A 253 -1.38 4.52 -11.72
CA ASP A 253 -2.20 5.46 -12.49
C ASP A 253 -3.53 5.78 -11.81
N ASN A 254 -4.17 4.80 -11.17
CA ASN A 254 -5.40 5.03 -10.42
C ASN A 254 -5.13 5.81 -9.13
N MET A 255 -4.09 5.47 -8.39
CA MET A 255 -3.76 6.16 -7.15
C MET A 255 -3.34 7.61 -7.37
N ILE A 256 -2.69 7.94 -8.48
CA ILE A 256 -2.41 9.35 -8.83
C ILE A 256 -3.70 10.15 -9.04
N LYS A 257 -4.74 9.53 -9.62
CA LYS A 257 -6.07 10.18 -9.74
C LYS A 257 -6.69 10.41 -8.37
N VAL A 258 -6.61 9.41 -7.48
CA VAL A 258 -7.08 9.52 -6.09
C VAL A 258 -6.35 10.65 -5.35
N ARG A 259 -5.02 10.66 -5.38
CA ARG A 259 -4.18 11.71 -4.79
C ARG A 259 -4.55 13.10 -5.33
N ASN A 260 -4.74 13.24 -6.63
CA ASN A 260 -5.13 14.52 -7.22
C ASN A 260 -6.54 14.94 -6.82
N ALA A 261 -7.48 14.01 -6.66
CA ALA A 261 -8.81 14.31 -6.14
C ALA A 261 -8.77 14.83 -4.70
N ILE A 262 -7.97 14.18 -3.84
CA ILE A 262 -7.71 14.60 -2.45
C ILE A 262 -7.06 15.99 -2.42
N ALA A 263 -5.94 16.18 -3.15
CA ALA A 263 -5.17 17.41 -3.13
C ALA A 263 -5.94 18.64 -3.66
N HIS A 264 -6.85 18.44 -4.63
CA HIS A 264 -7.70 19.51 -5.14
C HIS A 264 -8.98 19.72 -4.33
N GLY A 265 -9.17 18.99 -3.23
CA GLY A 265 -10.35 19.11 -2.37
C GLY A 265 -11.64 18.85 -3.14
N ARG A 266 -11.64 17.93 -4.10
CA ARG A 266 -12.81 17.61 -4.93
C ARG A 266 -13.84 16.84 -4.10
N ILE A 267 -14.56 17.56 -3.24
CA ILE A 267 -15.67 17.03 -2.47
C ILE A 267 -16.85 16.81 -3.41
N THR A 268 -17.40 15.61 -3.41
CA THR A 268 -18.81 15.39 -3.74
C THR A 268 -19.51 15.02 -2.45
N TYR A 269 -20.53 15.78 -2.06
CA TYR A 269 -21.42 15.42 -0.97
C TYR A 269 -21.86 13.95 -1.13
N GLN A 270 -21.61 13.12 -0.11
CA GLN A 270 -21.98 11.71 -0.13
C GLN A 270 -23.28 11.51 0.66
N LYS A 271 -24.24 10.81 0.04
CA LYS A 271 -25.54 10.47 0.69
C LYS A 271 -25.50 9.14 1.43
N VAL A 272 -24.58 8.25 1.04
CA VAL A 272 -24.46 6.89 1.54
C VAL A 272 -23.05 6.73 2.09
N PHE A 273 -22.93 6.09 3.25
CA PHE A 273 -21.68 5.82 3.94
C PHE A 273 -21.56 4.32 4.24
N ILE A 274 -20.32 3.85 4.36
CA ILE A 274 -19.99 2.49 4.78
C ILE A 274 -19.57 2.54 6.26
N TRP A 275 -19.74 1.43 6.98
CA TRP A 275 -19.23 1.28 8.36
C TRP A 275 -17.77 0.79 8.35
N PRO A 276 -16.87 1.30 9.23
CA PRO A 276 -17.12 2.29 10.27
C PRO A 276 -17.48 3.67 9.73
N LEU A 277 -18.41 4.35 10.40
CA LEU A 277 -18.87 5.66 9.95
C LEU A 277 -17.74 6.69 10.12
N SER A 278 -17.27 7.25 9.00
CA SER A 278 -16.32 8.36 9.04
C SER A 278 -16.96 9.60 9.71
N PRO A 279 -16.26 10.27 10.63
CA PRO A 279 -16.72 11.52 11.23
C PRO A 279 -16.64 12.70 10.25
N PHE A 280 -15.96 12.55 9.12
CA PHE A 280 -15.84 13.56 8.06
C PHE A 280 -16.19 12.99 6.68
N PHE A 281 -16.40 13.86 5.68
CA PHE A 281 -16.59 13.38 4.31
C PHE A 281 -15.22 13.02 3.70
N ASN A 282 -15.01 11.73 3.39
CA ASN A 282 -13.83 11.29 2.64
C ASN A 282 -13.81 11.96 1.25
N LEU A 283 -12.65 12.47 0.82
CA LEU A 283 -12.49 13.13 -0.48
C LEU A 283 -12.46 12.13 -1.63
N SER A 284 -12.11 10.87 -1.35
CA SER A 284 -12.12 9.76 -2.29
C SER A 284 -12.86 8.55 -1.72
N LYS A 285 -13.63 7.86 -2.57
CA LYS A 285 -14.22 6.55 -2.22
C LYS A 285 -13.18 5.43 -2.17
N GLU A 286 -12.06 5.62 -2.85
CA GLU A 286 -11.05 4.58 -3.07
C GLU A 286 -9.83 4.70 -2.14
N SER A 287 -9.76 5.71 -1.26
CA SER A 287 -8.60 5.88 -0.36
C SER A 287 -8.48 4.72 0.63
N TYR A 288 -9.59 4.29 1.23
CA TYR A 288 -9.64 3.16 2.17
C TYR A 288 -9.20 1.84 1.53
N GLU A 289 -9.80 1.45 0.39
CA GLU A 289 -9.54 0.15 -0.24
C GLU A 289 -8.10 -0.06 -0.70
N ASN A 290 -7.37 1.03 -0.94
CA ASN A 290 -6.04 0.98 -1.53
C ASN A 290 -4.90 1.29 -0.54
N ILE A 291 -5.24 1.62 0.72
CA ILE A 291 -4.23 2.05 1.69
C ILE A 291 -3.23 0.95 2.02
N GLU A 292 -3.66 -0.32 2.08
CA GLU A 292 -2.77 -1.46 2.33
C GLU A 292 -1.79 -1.65 1.16
N PHE A 293 -2.25 -1.50 -0.08
CA PHE A 293 -1.35 -1.56 -1.23
C PHE A 293 -0.30 -0.45 -1.21
N LEU A 294 -0.68 0.78 -0.78
CA LEU A 294 0.28 1.87 -0.62
C LEU A 294 1.28 1.60 0.51
N PHE A 295 0.81 1.05 1.64
CA PHE A 295 1.65 0.66 2.76
C PHE A 295 2.76 -0.31 2.32
N PHE A 296 2.39 -1.46 1.75
CA PHE A 296 3.37 -2.48 1.36
C PHE A 296 4.23 -2.05 0.17
N LEU A 297 3.66 -1.38 -0.84
CA LEU A 297 4.44 -0.92 -1.99
C LEU A 297 5.49 0.12 -1.56
N SER A 298 5.13 1.08 -0.72
CA SER A 298 6.08 2.09 -0.25
C SER A 298 7.16 1.49 0.64
N ALA A 299 6.82 0.50 1.48
CA ALA A 299 7.78 -0.24 2.29
C ALA A 299 8.79 -1.02 1.43
N GLU A 300 8.29 -1.72 0.40
CA GLU A 300 9.14 -2.46 -0.54
C GLU A 300 10.00 -1.55 -1.40
N MET A 301 9.47 -0.40 -1.85
CA MET A 301 10.27 0.61 -2.55
C MET A 301 11.43 1.12 -1.69
N ILE A 302 11.20 1.38 -0.39
CA ILE A 302 12.26 1.76 0.56
C ILE A 302 13.25 0.60 0.75
N SER A 303 12.76 -0.63 0.91
CA SER A 303 13.60 -1.82 1.08
C SER A 303 14.57 -2.01 -0.09
N ARG A 304 14.04 -2.02 -1.32
CA ARG A 304 14.84 -2.19 -2.54
C ARG A 304 15.82 -1.05 -2.76
N TYR A 305 15.43 0.18 -2.42
CA TYR A 305 16.33 1.32 -2.50
C TYR A 305 17.50 1.20 -1.53
N ILE A 306 17.23 0.84 -0.27
CA ILE A 306 18.25 0.64 0.78
C ILE A 306 19.15 -0.55 0.41
N GLY A 307 18.59 -1.61 -0.17
CA GLY A 307 19.28 -2.85 -0.53
C GLY A 307 18.94 -4.02 0.40
N ILE A 308 17.74 -4.03 0.98
CA ILE A 308 17.20 -5.08 1.87
C ILE A 308 15.91 -5.64 1.27
N GLY A 309 15.44 -6.77 1.81
CA GLY A 309 14.26 -7.50 1.31
C GLY A 309 13.21 -7.84 2.36
N CYS A 310 13.18 -7.13 3.50
CA CYS A 310 12.33 -7.48 4.64
C CYS A 310 10.82 -7.39 4.36
N TRP A 311 10.40 -6.62 3.35
CA TRP A 311 8.99 -6.43 2.96
C TRP A 311 8.60 -7.15 1.67
N GLU A 312 9.52 -7.92 1.06
CA GLU A 312 9.31 -8.54 -0.24
C GLU A 312 8.18 -9.57 -0.21
N LYS A 313 8.10 -10.35 0.87
CA LYS A 313 7.10 -11.41 1.02
C LYS A 313 5.70 -10.81 1.12
N GLU A 314 5.53 -9.86 2.03
CA GLU A 314 4.26 -9.17 2.30
C GLU A 314 3.78 -8.40 1.07
N TRP A 315 4.71 -7.75 0.35
CA TRP A 315 4.39 -7.11 -0.91
C TRP A 315 3.91 -8.12 -1.96
N ASN A 316 4.63 -9.23 -2.15
CA ASN A 316 4.25 -10.25 -3.14
C ASN A 316 2.92 -10.93 -2.81
N GLU A 317 2.57 -11.09 -1.54
CA GLU A 317 1.27 -11.59 -1.11
C GLU A 317 0.16 -10.57 -1.41
N THR A 318 0.38 -9.30 -1.04
CA THR A 318 -0.58 -8.21 -1.26
C THR A 318 -0.80 -7.95 -2.75
N LYS A 319 0.26 -8.01 -3.55
CA LYS A 319 0.27 -7.78 -4.99
C LYS A 319 -0.68 -8.69 -5.78
N LYS A 320 -0.97 -9.89 -5.28
CA LYS A 320 -1.94 -10.84 -5.90
C LYS A 320 -3.36 -10.29 -5.93
N PHE A 321 -3.67 -9.32 -5.08
CA PHE A 321 -5.00 -8.70 -4.99
C PHE A 321 -5.12 -7.39 -5.77
N LEU A 322 -4.05 -6.94 -6.44
CA LEU A 322 -4.12 -5.77 -7.31
C LEU A 322 -5.05 -6.01 -8.49
N MET A 323 -5.82 -4.98 -8.83
CA MET A 323 -6.71 -4.98 -9.98
C MET A 323 -5.90 -5.08 -11.29
N PRO A 324 -6.32 -5.95 -12.23
CA PRO A 324 -5.77 -5.94 -13.57
C PRO A 324 -6.12 -4.63 -14.30
N PRO A 325 -5.31 -4.21 -15.28
CA PRO A 325 -5.69 -3.17 -16.22
C PRO A 325 -7.05 -3.43 -16.87
N ASN A 326 -7.85 -2.37 -16.98
CA ASN A 326 -9.20 -2.46 -17.57
C ASN A 326 -9.24 -3.13 -18.95
N HIS A 327 -8.22 -2.90 -19.78
CA HIS A 327 -8.16 -3.48 -21.13
C HIS A 327 -7.90 -5.00 -21.11
N ILE A 328 -7.18 -5.51 -20.10
CA ILE A 328 -6.95 -6.96 -19.91
C ILE A 328 -8.27 -7.64 -19.49
N ILE A 329 -9.01 -7.04 -18.57
CA ILE A 329 -10.34 -7.55 -18.16
C ILE A 329 -11.31 -7.52 -19.35
N SER A 330 -11.38 -6.40 -20.07
CA SER A 330 -12.22 -6.31 -21.28
C SER A 330 -11.84 -7.37 -22.31
N ALA A 331 -10.55 -7.53 -22.60
CA ALA A 331 -10.08 -8.52 -23.57
C ALA A 331 -10.46 -9.95 -23.16
N PHE A 332 -10.37 -10.26 -21.86
CA PHE A 332 -10.82 -11.55 -21.30
C PHE A 332 -12.33 -11.75 -21.48
N LEU A 333 -13.15 -10.77 -21.12
CA LEU A 333 -14.61 -10.84 -21.25
C LEU A 333 -15.08 -10.93 -22.72
N GLU A 334 -14.30 -10.39 -23.65
CA GLU A 334 -14.55 -10.45 -25.09
C GLU A 334 -13.96 -11.70 -25.77
N ASN A 335 -13.40 -12.65 -24.99
CA ASN A 335 -12.70 -13.84 -25.47
C ASN A 335 -11.53 -13.56 -26.44
N SER A 336 -10.95 -12.35 -26.39
CA SER A 336 -9.77 -11.97 -27.17
C SER A 336 -8.45 -12.25 -26.44
N LEU A 337 -8.52 -12.49 -25.13
CA LEU A 337 -7.42 -12.94 -24.30
C LEU A 337 -7.70 -14.33 -23.75
N ALA A 338 -6.83 -15.28 -24.07
CA ALA A 338 -6.88 -16.64 -23.53
C ALA A 338 -5.96 -16.76 -22.31
N ILE A 339 -6.48 -17.36 -21.24
CA ILE A 339 -5.67 -17.79 -20.10
C ILE A 339 -5.23 -19.23 -20.37
N ASP A 340 -3.92 -19.48 -20.38
CA ASP A 340 -3.38 -20.81 -20.65
C ASP A 340 -3.86 -21.82 -19.59
N ASN A 341 -4.34 -22.99 -20.03
CA ASN A 341 -4.91 -24.04 -19.17
C ASN A 341 -6.03 -23.53 -18.24
N PHE A 342 -6.85 -22.62 -18.74
CA PHE A 342 -7.95 -22.03 -17.99
C PHE A 342 -8.84 -23.10 -17.33
N ASN A 343 -8.99 -23.01 -16.01
CA ASN A 343 -9.93 -23.79 -15.21
C ASN A 343 -10.51 -22.91 -14.10
N TYR A 344 -11.63 -23.32 -13.52
CA TYR A 344 -12.32 -22.53 -12.49
C TYR A 344 -11.47 -22.26 -11.24
N GLY A 345 -10.51 -23.14 -10.91
CA GLY A 345 -9.58 -22.96 -9.80
C GLY A 345 -8.70 -21.72 -9.95
N LEU A 346 -8.37 -21.32 -11.19
CA LEU A 346 -7.57 -20.11 -11.46
C LEU A 346 -8.31 -18.80 -11.15
N LEU A 347 -9.63 -18.85 -11.02
CA LEU A 347 -10.45 -17.70 -10.61
C LEU A 347 -10.52 -17.53 -9.09
N VAL A 348 -10.11 -18.58 -8.36
CA VAL A 348 -10.01 -18.60 -6.90
C VAL A 348 -8.55 -18.36 -6.48
N GLN A 349 -7.63 -19.15 -7.03
CA GLN A 349 -6.21 -19.14 -6.64
C GLN A 349 -5.40 -18.02 -7.29
N GLY A 350 -5.92 -17.40 -8.36
CA GLY A 350 -5.22 -16.40 -9.15
C GLY A 350 -4.59 -16.95 -10.43
N ASN A 351 -4.20 -16.04 -11.31
CA ASN A 351 -3.53 -16.33 -12.58
C ASN A 351 -2.56 -15.20 -12.94
N LYS A 352 -1.81 -15.36 -14.04
CA LYS A 352 -0.79 -14.40 -14.49
C LYS A 352 -1.31 -12.97 -14.71
N TYR A 353 -2.61 -12.79 -14.86
CA TYR A 353 -3.26 -11.49 -15.06
C TYR A 353 -4.05 -11.00 -13.84
N ASN A 354 -4.01 -11.71 -12.71
CA ASN A 354 -4.85 -11.46 -11.52
C ASN A 354 -6.37 -11.46 -11.81
N ILE A 355 -6.85 -12.16 -12.85
CA ILE A 355 -8.29 -12.23 -13.13
C ILE A 355 -8.95 -13.26 -12.20
N THR A 356 -9.51 -12.81 -11.08
CA THR A 356 -10.23 -13.64 -10.10
C THR A 356 -11.69 -13.21 -9.93
N TRP A 357 -12.50 -14.02 -9.25
CA TRP A 357 -13.87 -13.65 -8.87
C TRP A 357 -13.92 -12.29 -8.14
N ARG A 358 -12.97 -12.04 -7.22
CA ARG A 358 -12.82 -10.76 -6.52
C ARG A 358 -12.58 -9.59 -7.47
N THR A 359 -11.62 -9.71 -8.38
CA THR A 359 -11.29 -8.61 -9.30
C THR A 359 -12.41 -8.35 -10.31
N LEU A 360 -13.12 -9.40 -10.73
CA LEU A 360 -14.31 -9.32 -11.59
C LEU A 360 -15.47 -8.60 -10.89
N PHE A 361 -15.74 -8.94 -9.62
CA PHE A 361 -16.70 -8.24 -8.79
C PHE A 361 -16.34 -6.75 -8.66
N ASN A 362 -15.10 -6.43 -8.27
CA ASN A 362 -14.62 -5.05 -8.13
C ASN A 362 -14.69 -4.27 -9.46
N TYR A 363 -14.37 -4.92 -10.58
CA TYR A 363 -14.48 -4.32 -11.90
C TYR A 363 -15.93 -3.92 -12.23
N TYR A 364 -16.89 -4.80 -11.94
CA TYR A 364 -18.31 -4.53 -12.14
C TYR A 364 -18.81 -3.41 -11.22
N VAL A 365 -18.43 -3.44 -9.93
CA VAL A 365 -18.84 -2.43 -8.94
C VAL A 365 -18.40 -1.02 -9.35
N LYS A 366 -17.18 -0.89 -9.90
CA LYS A 366 -16.67 0.40 -10.39
C LYS A 366 -17.26 0.84 -11.73
N LYS A 367 -17.91 -0.08 -12.47
CA LYS A 367 -18.52 0.18 -13.79
C LYS A 367 -19.86 -0.57 -13.93
N PRO A 368 -20.88 -0.22 -13.12
CA PRO A 368 -22.12 -0.99 -13.08
C PRO A 368 -22.95 -0.74 -14.35
N LYS A 369 -22.81 -1.63 -15.33
CA LYS A 369 -23.60 -1.63 -16.56
C LYS A 369 -24.13 -3.03 -16.82
N LYS A 370 -25.42 -3.14 -17.17
CA LYS A 370 -26.07 -4.42 -17.53
C LYS A 370 -25.25 -5.19 -18.56
N THR A 371 -24.74 -4.50 -19.59
CA THR A 371 -23.93 -5.10 -20.66
C THR A 371 -22.63 -5.73 -20.14
N ILE A 372 -21.99 -5.16 -19.12
CA ILE A 372 -20.77 -5.74 -18.52
C ILE A 372 -21.13 -7.01 -17.77
N ARG A 373 -22.23 -7.01 -17.01
CA ARG A 373 -22.74 -8.19 -16.31
C ARG A 373 -23.02 -9.32 -17.31
N GLU A 374 -23.73 -9.04 -18.40
CA GLU A 374 -24.03 -10.00 -19.46
C GLU A 374 -22.76 -10.60 -20.08
N CYS A 375 -21.73 -9.78 -20.35
CA CYS A 375 -20.44 -10.30 -20.83
C CYS A 375 -19.76 -11.21 -19.79
N MET A 376 -19.81 -10.86 -18.50
CA MET A 376 -19.27 -11.70 -17.42
C MET A 376 -20.04 -13.02 -17.31
N GLU A 377 -21.37 -12.98 -17.37
CA GLU A 377 -22.22 -14.18 -17.35
C GLU A 377 -21.87 -15.13 -18.51
N VAL A 378 -21.69 -14.60 -19.72
CA VAL A 378 -21.32 -15.38 -20.92
C VAL A 378 -19.91 -15.97 -20.79
N ALA A 379 -18.92 -15.14 -20.46
CA ALA A 379 -17.51 -15.58 -20.37
C ALA A 379 -17.30 -16.61 -19.26
N MET A 380 -18.08 -16.53 -18.19
CA MET A 380 -17.84 -17.27 -16.95
C MET A 380 -18.82 -18.39 -16.68
N LYS A 381 -19.85 -18.59 -17.51
CA LYS A 381 -20.95 -19.53 -17.26
C LYS A 381 -20.45 -20.91 -16.83
N ASP A 382 -19.62 -21.55 -17.64
CA ASP A 382 -19.13 -22.90 -17.36
C ASP A 382 -18.30 -22.95 -16.08
N SER A 383 -17.49 -21.93 -15.82
CA SER A 383 -16.70 -21.85 -14.59
C SER A 383 -17.59 -21.65 -13.37
N PHE A 384 -18.56 -20.74 -13.44
CA PHE A 384 -19.48 -20.43 -12.34
C PHE A 384 -20.35 -21.64 -11.97
N MET A 385 -20.86 -22.38 -12.97
CA MET A 385 -21.69 -23.56 -12.72
C MET A 385 -20.92 -24.71 -12.07
N ASN A 386 -19.63 -24.85 -12.40
CA ASN A 386 -18.79 -25.96 -11.94
C ASN A 386 -17.90 -25.63 -10.73
N THR A 387 -17.91 -24.39 -10.23
CA THR A 387 -17.10 -24.01 -9.07
C THR A 387 -17.72 -24.61 -7.80
N PRO A 388 -17.01 -25.50 -7.08
CA PRO A 388 -17.44 -25.96 -5.76
C PRO A 388 -17.26 -24.82 -4.75
N ILE A 389 -18.15 -24.77 -3.75
CA ILE A 389 -18.08 -23.77 -2.68
C ILE A 389 -17.45 -24.41 -1.46
N ASP A 390 -16.43 -23.76 -0.93
CA ASP A 390 -15.78 -24.05 0.34
C ASP A 390 -15.61 -22.76 1.15
N GLU A 391 -15.14 -22.86 2.39
CA GLU A 391 -14.96 -21.71 3.28
C GLU A 391 -13.96 -20.69 2.74
N ASP A 392 -12.93 -21.13 2.01
CA ASP A 392 -11.88 -20.27 1.49
C ASP A 392 -12.35 -19.40 0.31
N ASN A 393 -13.16 -19.98 -0.59
CA ASN A 393 -13.63 -19.31 -1.80
C ASN A 393 -15.01 -18.65 -1.67
N ALA A 394 -15.78 -19.03 -0.64
CA ALA A 394 -17.14 -18.56 -0.43
C ALA A 394 -17.29 -17.03 -0.41
N PRO A 395 -16.40 -16.22 0.21
CA PRO A 395 -16.54 -14.76 0.19
C PRO A 395 -16.58 -14.16 -1.22
N ASP A 396 -15.72 -14.63 -2.13
CA ASP A 396 -15.66 -14.14 -3.49
C ASP A 396 -16.84 -14.65 -4.33
N ILE A 397 -17.21 -15.92 -4.14
CA ILE A 397 -18.38 -16.52 -4.80
C ILE A 397 -19.68 -15.85 -4.34
N PHE A 398 -19.77 -15.48 -3.06
CA PHE A 398 -20.91 -14.74 -2.50
C PHE A 398 -21.10 -13.40 -3.22
N ASN A 399 -20.04 -12.62 -3.32
CA ASN A 399 -20.05 -11.29 -3.94
C ASN A 399 -20.47 -11.36 -5.43
N ILE A 400 -19.90 -12.28 -6.21
CA ILE A 400 -20.29 -12.42 -7.62
C ILE A 400 -21.70 -13.00 -7.77
N SER A 401 -22.12 -13.92 -6.89
CA SER A 401 -23.47 -14.51 -6.91
C SER A 401 -24.54 -13.47 -6.62
N ILE A 402 -24.29 -12.49 -5.75
CA ILE A 402 -25.22 -11.36 -5.55
C ILE A 402 -25.46 -10.63 -6.88
N ILE A 403 -24.41 -10.36 -7.66
CA ILE A 403 -24.54 -9.69 -8.97
C ILE A 403 -25.29 -10.57 -9.98
N PHE A 404 -24.98 -11.86 -10.03
CA PHE A 404 -25.56 -12.82 -10.97
C PHE A 404 -26.99 -13.27 -10.64
N ALA A 405 -27.49 -12.98 -9.44
CA ALA A 405 -28.87 -13.28 -9.08
C ALA A 405 -29.92 -12.52 -9.92
N ASP A 406 -29.51 -11.41 -10.55
CA ASP A 406 -30.31 -10.65 -11.51
C ASP A 406 -30.05 -11.05 -12.99
N SER A 407 -29.40 -12.19 -13.23
CA SER A 407 -29.18 -12.72 -14.58
C SER A 407 -30.50 -13.08 -15.27
N GLU A 408 -30.54 -12.89 -16.59
CA GLU A 408 -31.64 -13.36 -17.44
C GLU A 408 -31.51 -14.86 -17.78
N ASP A 409 -30.31 -15.44 -17.61
CA ASP A 409 -30.09 -16.88 -17.75
C ASP A 409 -30.57 -17.61 -16.49
N SER A 410 -31.60 -18.43 -16.64
CA SER A 410 -32.24 -19.13 -15.53
C SER A 410 -31.28 -20.03 -14.74
N ASN A 411 -30.29 -20.64 -15.40
CA ASN A 411 -29.35 -21.55 -14.74
C ASN A 411 -28.37 -20.76 -13.87
N ILE A 412 -27.81 -19.67 -14.40
CA ILE A 412 -26.90 -18.80 -13.66
C ILE A 412 -27.64 -18.18 -12.47
N LYS A 413 -28.85 -17.65 -12.70
CA LYS A 413 -29.68 -17.07 -11.65
C LYS A 413 -29.98 -18.07 -10.53
N GLN A 414 -30.43 -19.27 -10.87
CA GLN A 414 -30.76 -20.28 -9.86
C GLN A 414 -29.52 -20.68 -9.05
N LYS A 415 -28.40 -20.95 -9.73
CA LYS A 415 -27.14 -21.29 -9.07
C LYS A 415 -26.65 -20.17 -8.14
N ALA A 416 -26.74 -18.91 -8.58
CA ALA A 416 -26.36 -17.75 -7.79
C ALA A 416 -27.21 -17.62 -6.51
N ILE A 417 -28.53 -17.79 -6.61
CA ILE A 417 -29.44 -17.77 -5.46
C ILE A 417 -29.11 -18.91 -4.48
N GLU A 418 -28.89 -20.13 -4.99
CA GLU A 418 -28.50 -21.29 -4.17
C GLU A 418 -27.17 -21.06 -3.45
N ASN A 419 -26.18 -20.51 -4.14
CA ASN A 419 -24.88 -20.16 -3.57
C ASN A 419 -25.04 -19.14 -2.42
N VAL A 420 -25.78 -18.05 -2.64
CA VAL A 420 -26.04 -17.01 -1.62
C VAL A 420 -26.69 -17.62 -0.37
N LYS A 421 -27.74 -18.43 -0.54
CA LYS A 421 -28.43 -19.06 0.59
C LYS A 421 -27.52 -20.02 1.36
N THR A 422 -26.76 -20.85 0.64
CA THR A 422 -25.82 -21.81 1.24
C THR A 422 -24.75 -21.09 2.06
N ILE A 423 -24.12 -20.07 1.49
CA ILE A 423 -23.05 -19.30 2.13
C ILE A 423 -23.56 -18.56 3.38
N ILE A 424 -24.77 -17.98 3.33
CA ILE A 424 -25.39 -17.34 4.50
C ILE A 424 -25.68 -18.36 5.61
N SER A 425 -26.15 -19.56 5.25
CA SER A 425 -26.48 -20.62 6.22
C SER A 425 -25.25 -21.13 6.95
N ASN A 426 -24.12 -21.22 6.25
CA ASN A 426 -22.84 -21.66 6.81
C ASN A 426 -22.02 -20.53 7.46
N GLY A 427 -22.38 -19.26 7.22
CA GLY A 427 -21.64 -18.12 7.76
C GLY A 427 -20.36 -17.74 6.99
N TRP A 428 -20.17 -18.22 5.76
CA TRP A 428 -18.92 -18.05 5.00
C TRP A 428 -18.88 -16.79 4.09
N TYR A 429 -19.66 -15.75 4.39
CA TYR A 429 -19.87 -14.61 3.48
C TYR A 429 -18.74 -13.56 3.49
N GLY A 430 -17.76 -13.65 4.38
CA GLY A 430 -16.57 -12.76 4.42
C GLY A 430 -16.81 -11.30 4.84
N TRP A 431 -18.06 -10.88 4.98
CA TRP A 431 -18.45 -9.60 5.57
C TRP A 431 -18.65 -9.72 7.09
N SER A 432 -18.62 -8.62 7.83
CA SER A 432 -19.04 -8.61 9.25
C SER A 432 -20.51 -9.03 9.39
N ASN A 433 -21.35 -8.54 8.49
CA ASN A 433 -22.72 -8.97 8.30
C ASN A 433 -23.01 -9.15 6.81
N PHE A 434 -23.69 -10.24 6.42
CA PHE A 434 -24.05 -10.47 5.01
C PHE A 434 -24.85 -9.31 4.39
N LYS A 435 -25.58 -8.55 5.22
CA LYS A 435 -26.31 -7.34 4.81
C LYS A 435 -25.39 -6.21 4.34
N ASP A 436 -24.17 -6.15 4.86
CA ASP A 436 -23.20 -5.08 4.56
C ASP A 436 -22.77 -5.12 3.08
N ALA A 437 -22.84 -6.29 2.43
CA ALA A 437 -22.63 -6.42 1.00
C ALA A 437 -23.58 -5.52 0.19
N TYR A 438 -24.85 -5.39 0.60
CA TYR A 438 -25.79 -4.50 -0.09
C TYR A 438 -25.46 -3.02 0.18
N THR A 439 -25.06 -2.68 1.41
CA THR A 439 -24.62 -1.31 1.76
C THR A 439 -23.40 -0.89 0.95
N TYR A 440 -22.44 -1.79 0.76
CA TYR A 440 -21.28 -1.59 -0.10
C TYR A 440 -21.67 -1.35 -1.56
N LEU A 441 -22.59 -2.17 -2.10
CA LEU A 441 -23.10 -1.97 -3.46
C LEU A 441 -23.84 -0.63 -3.61
N ASP A 442 -24.68 -0.25 -2.64
CA ASP A 442 -25.41 1.02 -2.64
C ASP A 442 -24.46 2.23 -2.55
N PHE A 443 -23.37 2.12 -1.78
CA PHE A 443 -22.31 3.13 -1.72
C PHE A 443 -21.67 3.39 -3.10
N TYR A 444 -21.51 2.35 -3.91
CA TYR A 444 -21.04 2.44 -5.30
C TYR A 444 -22.16 2.69 -6.33
N SER A 445 -23.38 2.98 -5.88
CA SER A 445 -24.56 3.19 -6.73
C SER A 445 -24.89 1.97 -7.61
N VAL A 446 -24.58 0.76 -7.13
CA VAL A 446 -24.90 -0.50 -7.80
C VAL A 446 -26.23 -1.02 -7.26
N THR A 447 -27.22 -1.17 -8.14
CA THR A 447 -28.53 -1.74 -7.76
C THR A 447 -28.60 -3.21 -8.14
N VAL A 448 -28.85 -4.06 -7.14
CA VAL A 448 -29.17 -5.49 -7.32
C VAL A 448 -30.57 -5.74 -6.77
N VAL A 449 -31.52 -5.99 -7.67
CA VAL A 449 -32.95 -6.05 -7.37
C VAL A 449 -33.26 -7.26 -6.49
N TRP A 450 -32.83 -8.46 -6.92
CA TRP A 450 -33.13 -9.69 -6.19
C TRP A 450 -32.59 -9.66 -4.76
N TYR A 451 -31.34 -9.26 -4.56
CA TYR A 451 -30.74 -9.27 -3.23
C TYR A 451 -31.41 -8.24 -2.30
N LYS A 452 -31.81 -7.09 -2.84
CA LYS A 452 -32.61 -6.11 -2.08
C LYS A 452 -33.94 -6.69 -1.61
N GLU A 453 -34.68 -7.34 -2.51
CA GLU A 453 -35.96 -7.97 -2.19
C GLU A 453 -35.80 -9.10 -1.17
N PHE A 454 -34.79 -9.97 -1.37
CA PHE A 454 -34.41 -11.03 -0.44
C PHE A 454 -34.17 -10.50 0.99
N LEU A 455 -33.48 -9.36 1.12
CA LEU A 455 -33.25 -8.69 2.41
C LEU A 455 -34.52 -8.06 3.00
N ILE A 456 -35.34 -7.38 2.19
CA ILE A 456 -36.59 -6.73 2.62
C ILE A 456 -37.62 -7.77 3.10
N ASN A 457 -37.81 -8.83 2.33
CA ASN A 457 -38.74 -9.92 2.62
C ASN A 457 -38.28 -10.83 3.76
N ARG A 458 -37.03 -10.68 4.20
CA ARG A 458 -36.40 -11.50 5.24
C ARG A 458 -36.34 -12.99 4.91
N GLU A 459 -36.23 -13.33 3.63
CA GLU A 459 -36.10 -14.72 3.14
C GLU A 459 -34.86 -15.42 3.71
N TYR A 460 -33.83 -14.66 4.11
CA TYR A 460 -32.64 -15.18 4.80
C TYR A 460 -32.95 -15.84 6.16
N LEU A 461 -34.12 -15.58 6.77
CA LEU A 461 -34.52 -16.25 8.01
C LEU A 461 -34.78 -17.74 7.79
N GLU A 462 -35.20 -18.12 6.59
CA GLU A 462 -35.42 -19.53 6.21
C GLU A 462 -34.09 -20.29 6.10
N CYS A 463 -33.01 -19.59 5.75
CA CYS A 463 -31.65 -20.13 5.64
C CYS A 463 -31.04 -20.46 7.02
N ARG A 464 -31.49 -19.78 8.09
CA ARG A 464 -30.99 -20.01 9.45
C ARG A 464 -31.71 -21.14 10.19
N ASN A 465 -32.87 -21.56 9.71
CA ASN A 465 -33.68 -22.62 10.32
C ASN A 465 -33.34 -24.03 9.80
N THR A 466 -32.33 -24.16 8.95
CA THR A 466 -31.88 -25.41 8.32
C THR A 466 -30.63 -26.02 8.95
N ASN A 467 -30.18 -25.51 10.11
CA ASN A 467 -29.09 -26.13 10.91
C ASN A 467 -29.63 -26.86 12.13
#